data_AF-Q30SB2-F1
#
_entry.id   AF-Q30SB2-F1
#
_cell.length_a   1.000
_cell.length_b   1.000
_cell.length_c   1.000
_cell.angle_alpha   90.00
_cell.angle_beta   90.00
_cell.angle_gamma   90.00
#
_symmetry.space_group_name_H-M   'P 1'
#
loop_
_entity.id
_entity.type
_entity.pdbx_description
1 polymer ?
#
loop_
_entity_poly.entity_id
_entity_poly.type
_entity_poly.pdbx_seq_one_letter_code
_entity_poly.pdbx_strand_id
1 'polypeptide(L)'
;MDAKVRSEEKFVKLSIAYEGKEEGKAVCSTVDRIISKYDIQPEMYTCNLSNKKDVVVIEYHDDVERVAGDIFEEIVKALNIKIED
;
A
#
# COMPACT_ATOMS: atom_id res chain seq x y z
N MET A 1 -26.07 6.85 24.60
CA MET A 1 -24.77 6.21 24.88
C MET A 1 -23.84 6.75 23.82
N ASP A 2 -22.98 7.70 24.18
CA ASP A 2 -22.08 8.37 23.24
C ASP A 2 -20.68 7.84 23.46
N ALA A 3 -20.20 7.05 22.49
CA ALA A 3 -18.82 6.61 22.43
C ALA A 3 -18.06 7.54 21.47
N LYS A 4 -17.01 8.20 21.97
CA LYS A 4 -15.97 8.80 21.15
C LYS A 4 -14.71 7.97 21.33
N VAL A 5 -14.49 7.05 20.40
CA VAL A 5 -13.18 6.43 20.20
C VAL A 5 -12.33 7.42 19.40
N ARG A 6 -11.33 8.01 20.05
CA ARG A 6 -10.13 8.54 19.39
C ARG A 6 -9.02 7.54 19.71
N SER A 7 -8.90 6.53 18.88
CA SER A 7 -7.67 5.76 18.81
C SER A 7 -6.80 6.50 17.80
N GLU A 8 -5.66 7.03 18.22
CA GLU A 8 -4.58 7.38 17.31
C GLU A 8 -4.04 6.06 16.74
N GLU A 9 -4.81 5.43 15.86
CA GLU A 9 -4.38 4.25 15.13
C GLU A 9 -3.22 4.68 14.26
N LYS A 10 -2.01 4.29 14.65
CA LYS A 10 -0.84 4.43 13.80
C LYS A 10 -0.95 3.40 12.69
N PHE A 11 -1.54 3.83 11.58
CA PHE A 11 -1.52 3.07 10.34
C PHE A 11 -0.43 3.63 9.44
N VAL A 12 0.25 2.76 8.71
CA VAL A 12 1.17 3.17 7.66
C VAL A 12 0.56 2.80 6.33
N LYS A 13 0.45 3.76 5.43
CA LYS A 13 -0.13 3.56 4.10
C LYS A 13 0.86 3.88 2.99
N LEU A 14 0.85 3.06 1.94
CA LEU A 14 1.56 3.30 0.69
C LEU A 14 0.54 3.39 -0.44
N SER A 15 0.55 4.50 -1.17
CA SER A 15 -0.32 4.73 -2.33
C SER A 15 0.52 4.76 -3.60
N ILE A 16 0.22 3.87 -4.55
CA ILE A 16 0.94 3.74 -5.81
C ILE A 16 -0.04 4.03 -6.95
N ALA A 17 0.20 5.14 -7.65
CA ALA A 17 -0.55 5.48 -8.84
C ALA A 17 0.03 4.75 -10.06
N TYR A 18 -0.85 4.16 -10.87
CA TYR A 18 -0.51 3.49 -12.12
C TYR A 18 -1.50 3.89 -13.23
N GLU A 19 -1.04 3.85 -14.48
CA GLU A 19 -1.86 4.16 -15.64
C GLU A 19 -2.15 2.88 -16.44
N GLY A 20 -3.44 2.56 -16.58
CA GLY A 20 -3.86 1.40 -17.35
C GLY A 20 -3.76 0.05 -16.62
N LYS A 21 -4.41 -0.94 -17.22
CA LYS A 21 -4.62 -2.27 -16.60
C LYS A 21 -3.36 -3.11 -16.55
N GLU A 22 -2.45 -2.95 -17.50
CA GLU A 22 -1.20 -3.72 -17.56
C GLU A 22 -0.26 -3.33 -16.43
N GLU A 23 -0.05 -2.02 -16.21
CA GLU A 23 0.72 -1.50 -15.08
C GLU A 23 0.05 -1.89 -13.75
N GLY A 24 -1.27 -1.73 -13.62
CA GLY A 24 -1.99 -2.13 -12.41
C GLY A 24 -1.82 -3.61 -12.05
N LYS A 25 -1.82 -4.49 -13.05
CA LYS A 25 -1.59 -5.92 -12.85
C LYS A 25 -0.14 -6.18 -12.42
N ALA A 26 0.83 -5.51 -13.02
CA ALA A 26 2.25 -5.63 -12.65
C ALA A 26 2.50 -5.13 -11.21
N VAL A 27 1.91 -3.98 -10.86
CA VAL A 27 1.98 -3.40 -9.51
C VAL A 27 1.36 -4.35 -8.49
N CYS A 28 0.10 -4.73 -8.67
CA CYS A 28 -0.61 -5.60 -7.74
C CYS A 28 0.07 -6.97 -7.59
N SER A 29 0.54 -7.58 -8.68
CA SER A 29 1.25 -8.88 -8.62
C SER A 29 2.60 -8.78 -7.90
N THR A 30 3.32 -7.65 -8.05
CA THR A 30 4.60 -7.44 -7.37
C THR A 30 4.39 -7.21 -5.88
N VAL A 31 3.39 -6.39 -5.54
CA VAL A 31 2.96 -6.10 -4.17
C VAL A 31 2.55 -7.39 -3.46
N ASP A 32 1.64 -8.17 -4.06
CA ASP A 32 1.17 -9.46 -3.53
C ASP A 32 2.32 -10.45 -3.30
N ARG A 33 3.25 -10.54 -4.25
CA ARG A 33 4.44 -11.40 -4.12
C ARG A 33 5.35 -10.99 -2.97
N ILE A 34 5.48 -9.69 -2.69
CA ILE A 34 6.30 -9.19 -1.60
C ILE A 34 5.57 -9.43 -0.27
N ILE A 35 4.31 -9.01 -0.17
CA ILE A 35 3.47 -9.21 1.02
C ILE A 35 3.42 -10.68 1.41
N SER A 36 3.29 -11.60 0.45
CA SER A 36 3.26 -13.04 0.71
C SER A 36 4.52 -13.60 1.39
N LYS A 37 5.63 -12.86 1.41
CA LYS A 37 6.84 -13.24 2.16
C LYS A 37 6.74 -12.92 3.65
N TYR A 38 5.83 -12.02 4.02
CA TYR A 38 5.66 -11.53 5.38
C TYR A 38 4.38 -12.14 5.96
N ASP A 39 4.40 -12.41 7.26
CA ASP A 39 3.24 -12.96 7.98
C ASP A 39 2.13 -11.90 8.16
N ILE A 40 2.52 -10.62 8.10
CA ILE A 40 1.63 -9.47 8.27
C ILE A 40 0.99 -9.17 6.92
N GLN A 41 -0.34 -9.22 6.87
CA GLN A 41 -1.10 -8.85 5.69
C GLN A 41 -1.63 -7.41 5.82
N PRO A 42 -1.37 -6.54 4.83
CA PRO A 42 -2.01 -5.23 4.77
C PRO A 42 -3.43 -5.34 4.24
N GLU A 43 -4.21 -4.30 4.49
CA GLU A 43 -5.41 -4.02 3.74
C GLU A 43 -5.04 -3.36 2.40
N MET A 44 -5.52 -3.94 1.30
CA MET A 44 -5.26 -3.41 -0.04
C MET A 44 -6.56 -3.03 -0.73
N TYR A 45 -6.62 -1.80 -1.24
CA TYR A 45 -7.75 -1.32 -2.03
C TYR A 45 -7.29 -0.46 -3.20
N THR A 46 -8.01 -0.55 -4.31
CA THR A 46 -7.76 0.26 -5.50
C THR A 46 -8.78 1.37 -5.61
N CYS A 47 -8.32 2.62 -5.68
CA CYS A 47 -9.13 3.80 -5.94
C CYS A 47 -8.89 4.29 -7.36
N ASN A 48 -9.97 4.46 -8.12
CA ASN A 48 -9.88 5.14 -9.42
C ASN A 48 -9.78 6.65 -9.20
N LEU A 49 -8.63 7.25 -9.54
CA LEU A 49 -8.43 8.70 -9.40
C LEU A 49 -9.04 9.47 -10.57
N SER A 50 -9.03 8.87 -11.77
CA SER A 50 -9.56 9.43 -13.02
C SER A 50 -9.64 8.36 -14.12
N ASN A 51 -10.26 8.68 -15.26
CA ASN A 51 -10.45 7.80 -16.43
C ASN A 51 -9.20 7.08 -16.98
N LYS A 52 -7.99 7.46 -16.55
CA LYS A 52 -6.73 6.81 -16.96
C LYS A 52 -5.85 6.39 -15.79
N LYS A 53 -6.10 6.90 -14.58
CA LYS A 53 -5.21 6.71 -13.43
C LYS A 53 -5.94 6.01 -12.30
N ASP A 54 -5.38 4.89 -11.91
CA ASP A 54 -5.81 4.10 -10.77
C ASP A 54 -4.71 4.16 -9.71
N VAL A 55 -5.10 4.03 -8.45
CA VAL A 55 -4.19 4.05 -7.32
C VAL A 55 -4.46 2.82 -6.48
N VAL A 56 -3.45 1.99 -6.27
CA VAL A 56 -3.51 0.96 -5.23
C VAL A 56 -3.02 1.57 -3.93
N VAL A 57 -3.77 1.36 -2.86
CA VAL A 57 -3.42 1.74 -1.52
C VAL A 57 -3.21 0.48 -0.71
N ILE A 58 -2.11 0.44 0.03
CA ILE A 58 -1.68 -0.67 0.88
C ILE A 58 -1.57 -0.08 2.28
N GLU A 59 -2.40 -0.56 3.20
CA GLU A 59 -2.53 -0.02 4.55
C GLU A 59 -2.20 -1.10 5.58
N TYR A 60 -1.27 -0.80 6.48
CA TYR A 60 -0.91 -1.66 7.59
C TYR A 60 -1.37 -1.03 8.90
N HIS A 61 -2.07 -1.81 9.71
CA HIS A 61 -2.52 -1.43 11.05
C HIS A 61 -1.65 -2.13 12.11
N ASP A 62 -1.58 -1.55 13.32
CA ASP A 62 -1.07 -2.18 14.55
C ASP A 62 0.47 -2.18 14.77
N ASP A 63 1.09 -1.01 15.01
CA ASP A 63 2.50 -0.84 15.44
C ASP A 63 3.57 -1.58 14.59
N VAL A 64 3.23 -1.92 13.34
CA VAL A 64 4.12 -2.56 12.36
C VAL A 64 4.98 -1.55 11.60
N GLU A 65 5.14 -0.33 12.11
CA GLU A 65 5.81 0.79 11.43
C GLU A 65 7.20 0.40 10.88
N ARG A 66 7.97 -0.38 11.65
CA ARG A 66 9.28 -0.89 11.19
C ARG A 66 9.16 -1.87 10.02
N VAL A 67 8.28 -2.86 10.13
CA VAL A 67 8.17 -3.94 9.13
C VAL A 67 7.49 -3.42 7.86
N ALA A 68 6.45 -2.59 8.02
CA ALA A 68 5.77 -1.94 6.91
C ALA A 68 6.73 -1.04 6.12
N GLY A 69 7.64 -0.32 6.79
CA GLY A 69 8.69 0.47 6.14
C GLY A 69 9.59 -0.37 5.24
N ASP A 70 10.12 -1.49 5.73
CA ASP A 70 10.93 -2.44 4.94
C ASP A 70 10.14 -3.01 3.75
N ILE A 71 8.88 -3.39 3.96
CA ILE A 71 8.00 -3.91 2.90
C ILE A 71 7.78 -2.84 1.81
N PHE A 72 7.47 -1.61 2.21
CA PHE A 72 7.24 -0.51 1.27
C PHE A 72 8.50 -0.17 0.48
N GLU A 73 9.67 -0.16 1.13
CA GLU A 73 10.93 0.04 0.43
C GLU A 73 11.21 -1.09 -0.59
N GLU A 74 10.94 -2.35 -0.23
CA GLU A 74 11.08 -3.48 -1.16
C GLU A 74 10.11 -3.36 -2.34
N ILE A 75 8.86 -2.96 -2.10
CA ILE A 75 7.86 -2.72 -3.14
C ILE A 75 8.31 -1.61 -4.09
N VAL A 76 8.74 -0.47 -3.57
CA VAL A 76 9.23 0.67 -4.36
C VAL A 76 10.42 0.28 -5.22
N LYS A 77 11.40 -0.45 -4.64
CA LYS A 77 12.56 -0.98 -5.36
C LYS A 77 12.16 -1.96 -6.45
N ALA A 78 11.23 -2.88 -6.16
CA ALA A 78 10.78 -3.88 -7.11
C ALA A 78 9.98 -3.28 -8.28
N LEU A 79 9.19 -2.24 -8.01
CA LEU A 79 8.44 -1.50 -9.02
C LEU A 79 9.28 -0.45 -9.75
N ASN A 80 10.51 -0.21 -9.26
CA ASN A 80 11.42 0.80 -9.79
C ASN A 80 10.75 2.20 -9.89
N ILE A 81 9.89 2.51 -8.93
CA ILE A 81 9.20 3.80 -8.83
C ILE A 81 10.05 4.78 -8.02
N LYS A 82 10.04 6.05 -8.41
CA LYS A 82 10.71 7.11 -7.63
C LYS A 82 9.75 7.62 -6.56
N ILE A 83 10.19 7.63 -5.31
CA ILE A 83 9.53 8.41 -4.26
C ILE A 83 9.98 9.86 -4.48
N GLU A 84 9.05 10.76 -4.77
CA GLU A 84 9.33 12.19 -4.71
C GLU A 84 9.25 12.63 -3.24
N ASP A 85 10.31 13.29 -2.75
CA ASP A 85 10.49 13.83 -1.39
C ASP A 85 9.67 15.11 -1.17
#